data_AF-A0A7V1LIJ7-F1
#
_entry.id   AF-A0A7V1LIJ7-F1
#
_cell.length_a   1.000
_cell.length_b   1.000
_cell.length_c   1.000
_cell.angle_alpha   90.00
_cell.angle_beta   90.00
_cell.angle_gamma   90.00
#
_symmetry.space_group_name_H-M   'P 1'
#
loop_
_entity.id
_entity.type
_entity.pdbx_description
1 polymer ?
#
loop_
_entity_poly.entity_id
_entity_poly.type
_entity_poly.pdbx_seq_one_letter_code
_entity_poly.pdbx_strand_id
1 'polypeptide(L)'
;MGNNSSKELTPVQIVTELDKYIIGQDDAKRAVAIALRNRWRRQQVESPLREEISPNNIILIGPTGVGKTEISRRLAKLAYAPFVKVEASKFTEVGYVGRDVESMIRDLADFAVNMVKSEKTLEVQAKAESLAEEKILDILIPPVTRPAQQQTQEDVAVSKQEEYENQKTREWMKKKLIKGELDDKMIEFDTTDAATNIGMQILGPFGMDDMGINFNEIMGNIMPKKKKKKKT
;
A
#
# COMPACT_ATOMS: atom_id res chain seq x y z
N MET A 1 14.59 5.52 -4.43
CA MET A 1 15.26 6.40 -3.44
C MET A 1 14.17 7.05 -2.62
N GLY A 2 13.83 6.46 -1.47
CA GLY A 2 12.78 6.98 -0.60
C GLY A 2 13.17 8.33 -0.04
N ASN A 3 12.21 9.25 0.06
CA ASN A 3 12.37 10.61 0.57
C ASN A 3 13.00 10.60 1.99
N ASN A 4 14.34 10.64 2.06
CA ASN A 4 15.10 10.79 3.30
C ASN A 4 15.06 12.24 3.83
N SER A 5 14.42 13.17 3.13
CA SER A 5 14.39 14.60 3.50
C SER A 5 13.73 14.90 4.85
N SER A 6 12.81 14.06 5.34
CA SER A 6 12.19 14.29 6.67
C SER A 6 13.11 13.92 7.83
N LYS A 7 14.12 13.06 7.61
CA LYS A 7 15.01 12.59 8.68
C LYS A 7 15.98 13.67 9.15
N GLU A 8 16.33 14.63 8.31
CA GLU A 8 17.43 15.56 8.60
C GLU A 8 16.99 16.97 8.99
N LEU A 9 15.68 17.25 9.00
CA LEU A 9 15.17 18.58 9.29
C LEU A 9 15.66 19.08 10.66
N THR A 10 16.19 20.31 10.66
CA THR A 10 16.52 21.04 11.88
C THR A 10 15.24 21.53 12.55
N PRO A 11 15.26 21.81 13.87
CA PRO A 11 14.09 22.37 14.55
C PRO A 11 13.54 23.64 13.89
N VAL A 12 14.43 24.52 13.38
CA VAL A 12 14.04 25.74 12.68
C VAL A 12 13.29 25.44 11.37
N GLN A 13 13.78 24.47 10.59
CA GLN A 13 13.10 24.04 9.35
C GLN A 13 11.74 23.41 9.64
N ILE A 14 11.63 22.61 10.72
CA ILE A 14 10.35 22.03 11.13
C ILE A 14 9.34 23.12 11.49
N VAL A 15 9.75 24.13 12.28
CA VAL A 15 8.89 25.27 12.63
C VAL A 15 8.47 26.03 11.37
N THR A 16 9.41 26.32 10.47
CA THR A 16 9.14 27.00 9.18
C THR A 16 8.12 26.24 8.32
N GLU A 17 8.19 24.91 8.32
CA GLU A 17 7.21 24.09 7.59
C GLU A 17 5.84 24.09 8.26
N LEU A 18 5.79 24.09 9.61
CA LEU A 18 4.54 24.20 10.36
C LEU A 18 3.91 25.59 10.20
N ASP A 19 4.70 26.66 10.04
CA ASP A 19 4.22 28.03 9.83
C ASP A 19 3.36 28.18 8.58
N LYS A 20 3.57 27.34 7.55
CA LYS A 20 2.75 27.33 6.33
C LYS A 20 1.28 26.95 6.58
N TYR A 21 0.98 26.28 7.68
CA TYR A 21 -0.35 25.71 7.97
C TYR A 21 -0.93 26.17 9.30
N ILE A 22 -0.10 26.52 10.28
CA ILE A 22 -0.52 26.90 11.63
C ILE A 22 -0.07 28.34 11.86
N ILE A 23 -0.99 29.24 12.18
CA ILE A 23 -0.69 30.65 12.47
C ILE A 23 -0.42 30.81 13.98
N GLY A 24 0.69 31.44 14.35
CA GLY A 24 1.11 31.62 15.75
C GLY A 24 1.48 30.31 16.45
N GLN A 25 1.26 30.21 17.77
CA GLN A 25 1.56 29.01 18.58
C GLN A 25 3.05 28.60 18.57
N ASP A 26 3.96 29.58 18.60
CA ASP A 26 5.40 29.37 18.40
C ASP A 26 6.03 28.42 19.43
N ASP A 27 5.60 28.49 20.68
CA ASP A 27 6.07 27.59 21.74
C ASP A 27 5.68 26.13 21.48
N ALA A 28 4.43 25.91 21.03
CA ALA A 28 3.97 24.57 20.68
C ALA A 28 4.73 24.01 19.46
N LYS A 29 4.94 24.84 18.43
CA LYS A 29 5.74 24.48 17.24
C LYS A 29 7.18 24.13 17.62
N ARG A 30 7.81 24.94 18.48
CA ARG A 30 9.17 24.68 18.97
C ARG A 30 9.24 23.38 19.77
N ALA A 31 8.29 23.13 20.66
CA ALA A 31 8.25 21.91 21.46
C ALA A 31 8.15 20.65 20.59
N VAL A 32 7.24 20.65 19.60
CA VAL A 32 7.10 19.50 18.69
C VAL A 32 8.31 19.33 17.77
N ALA A 33 8.93 20.43 17.33
CA ALA A 33 10.14 20.39 16.52
C ALA A 33 11.32 19.77 17.28
N ILE A 34 11.48 20.10 18.56
CA ILE A 34 12.51 19.50 19.43
C ILE A 34 12.24 18.01 19.63
N ALA A 35 11.02 17.60 19.91
CA ALA A 35 10.70 16.18 20.10
C ALA A 35 10.97 15.36 18.84
N LEU A 36 10.60 15.88 17.66
CA LEU A 36 10.90 15.23 16.38
C LEU A 36 12.41 15.16 16.13
N ARG A 37 13.16 16.23 16.39
CA ARG A 37 14.63 16.23 16.25
C ARG A 37 15.30 15.27 17.23
N ASN A 38 14.79 15.14 18.45
CA ASN A 38 15.32 14.20 19.44
C ASN A 38 15.15 12.74 18.99
N ARG A 39 14.09 12.42 18.23
CA ARG A 39 13.94 11.10 17.60
C ARG A 39 15.08 10.80 16.62
N TRP A 40 15.46 11.77 15.78
CA TRP A 40 16.62 11.63 14.90
C TRP A 40 17.93 11.52 15.69
N ARG A 41 18.13 12.38 16.69
CA ARG A 41 19.33 12.33 17.55
C ARG A 41 19.49 10.97 18.21
N ARG A 42 18.40 10.39 18.73
CA ARG A 42 18.40 9.03 19.32
C ARG A 42 18.88 7.97 18.32
N GLN A 43 18.53 8.08 17.04
CA GLN A 43 19.00 7.15 16.00
C GLN A 43 20.51 7.25 15.74
N GLN A 44 21.14 8.37 16.08
CA GLN A 44 22.60 8.58 15.94
C GLN A 44 23.40 8.09 17.16
N VAL A 45 22.74 7.76 18.27
CA VAL A 45 23.40 7.25 19.49
C VAL A 45 23.63 5.76 19.35
N GLU A 46 24.77 5.22 19.80
CA GLU A 46 25.05 3.78 19.78
C GLU A 46 24.34 3.01 20.92
N SER A 47 24.22 1.69 20.77
CA SER A 47 23.74 0.81 21.86
C SER A 47 24.85 0.66 22.92
N PRO A 48 24.54 0.57 24.23
CA PRO A 48 23.22 0.41 24.86
C PRO A 48 22.47 1.73 25.12
N LEU A 49 23.16 2.87 25.09
CA LEU A 49 22.59 4.16 25.49
C LEU A 49 21.34 4.55 24.68
N ARG A 50 21.25 4.16 23.40
CA ARG A 50 20.06 4.36 22.57
C ARG A 50 18.77 3.80 23.17
N GLU A 51 18.85 2.67 23.87
CA GLU A 51 17.70 1.97 24.45
C GLU A 51 17.18 2.65 25.71
N GLU A 52 18.08 3.27 26.48
CA GLU A 52 17.75 4.03 27.69
C GLU A 52 17.07 5.38 27.40
N ILE A 53 17.23 5.92 26.19
CA ILE A 53 16.63 7.19 25.79
C ILE A 53 15.14 6.99 25.45
N SER A 54 14.28 7.40 26.38
CA SER A 54 12.82 7.42 26.19
C SER A 54 12.36 8.56 25.26
N PRO A 55 11.28 8.38 24.49
CA PRO A 55 10.68 9.46 23.71
C PRO A 55 10.15 10.59 24.60
N ASN A 56 10.29 11.84 24.13
CA ASN A 56 9.71 13.00 24.81
C ASN A 56 8.24 13.16 24.40
N ASN A 57 7.33 12.70 25.25
CA ASN A 57 5.89 12.92 25.07
C ASN A 57 5.54 14.40 25.29
N ILE A 58 4.53 14.90 24.57
CA ILE A 58 4.12 16.30 24.60
C ILE A 58 2.68 16.40 25.08
N ILE A 59 2.43 17.32 26.01
CA ILE A 59 1.10 17.71 26.45
C ILE A 59 0.83 19.13 25.92
N LEU A 60 -0.18 19.28 25.06
CA LEU A 60 -0.60 20.58 24.53
C LEU A 60 -1.79 21.12 25.34
N ILE A 61 -1.59 22.23 26.02
CA ILE A 61 -2.59 22.88 26.88
C ILE A 61 -3.10 24.14 26.19
N GLY A 62 -4.41 24.32 26.11
CA GLY A 62 -5.04 25.53 25.55
C GLY A 62 -6.51 25.32 25.20
N PRO A 63 -7.24 26.39 24.83
CA PRO A 63 -8.66 26.31 24.48
C PRO A 63 -8.90 25.50 23.19
N THR A 64 -10.14 25.10 22.94
CA THR A 64 -10.51 24.43 21.68
C THR A 64 -10.31 25.38 20.49
N GLY A 65 -10.10 24.82 19.29
CA GLY A 65 -9.98 25.63 18.06
C GLY A 65 -8.61 26.30 17.80
N VAL A 66 -7.68 26.35 18.76
CA VAL A 66 -6.36 27.02 18.57
C VAL A 66 -5.33 26.25 17.73
N GLY A 67 -5.72 25.10 17.15
CA GLY A 67 -4.83 24.34 16.26
C GLY A 67 -4.02 23.20 16.89
N LYS A 68 -4.27 22.81 18.15
CA LYS A 68 -3.56 21.68 18.81
C LYS A 68 -3.52 20.41 17.97
N THR A 69 -4.68 19.97 17.48
CA THR A 69 -4.80 18.78 16.64
C THR A 69 -4.12 18.95 15.28
N GLU A 70 -4.14 20.17 14.72
CA GLU A 70 -3.54 20.46 13.42
C GLU A 70 -2.00 20.44 13.50
N ILE A 71 -1.41 20.94 14.59
CA ILE A 71 0.03 20.82 14.86
C ILE A 71 0.43 19.34 14.83
N SER A 72 -0.26 18.47 15.57
CA SER A 72 0.06 17.03 15.60
C SER A 72 -0.13 16.35 14.24
N ARG A 73 -1.22 16.68 13.52
CA ARG A 73 -1.50 16.13 12.19
C ARG A 73 -0.43 16.54 11.18
N ARG A 74 -0.03 17.81 11.17
CA ARG A 74 0.99 18.35 10.25
C ARG A 74 2.37 17.80 10.57
N LEU A 75 2.71 17.68 11.85
CA LEU A 75 3.95 17.06 12.29
C LEU A 75 4.07 15.62 11.80
N ALA A 76 2.99 14.82 11.92
CA ALA A 76 3.01 13.43 11.45
C ALA A 76 3.17 13.33 9.92
N LYS A 77 2.48 14.19 9.16
CA LYS A 77 2.65 14.28 7.70
C LYS A 77 4.08 14.66 7.32
N LEU A 78 4.66 15.66 8.00
CA LEU A 78 6.04 16.09 7.76
C LEU A 78 7.06 14.99 8.05
N ALA A 79 6.83 14.23 9.11
CA ALA A 79 7.69 13.12 9.51
C ALA A 79 7.46 11.83 8.71
N TYR A 80 6.49 11.81 7.78
CA TYR A 80 5.99 10.58 7.14
C TYR A 80 5.69 9.47 8.16
N ALA A 81 5.02 9.84 9.25
CA ALA A 81 4.69 8.95 10.35
C ALA A 81 3.20 8.59 10.34
N PRO A 82 2.84 7.34 10.71
CA PRO A 82 1.44 6.97 10.92
C PRO A 82 0.84 7.82 12.06
N PHE A 83 -0.44 8.18 11.92
CA PHE A 83 -1.12 9.09 12.83
C PHE A 83 -2.55 8.64 13.13
N VAL A 84 -2.91 8.61 14.41
CA VAL A 84 -4.26 8.31 14.87
C VAL A 84 -4.73 9.40 15.84
N LYS A 85 -5.99 9.84 15.70
CA LYS A 85 -6.66 10.74 16.66
C LYS A 85 -7.65 9.92 17.46
N VAL A 86 -7.46 9.88 18.77
CA VAL A 86 -8.36 9.18 19.70
C VAL A 86 -8.88 10.15 20.76
N GLU A 87 -10.11 9.95 21.21
CA GLU A 87 -10.74 10.73 22.27
C GLU A 87 -10.74 9.91 23.56
N ALA A 88 -10.15 10.46 24.63
CA ALA A 88 -9.94 9.73 25.87
C ALA A 88 -11.26 9.28 26.53
N SER A 89 -12.34 10.06 26.37
CA SER A 89 -13.66 9.74 26.92
C SER A 89 -14.26 8.45 26.38
N LYS A 90 -13.82 7.98 25.19
CA LYS A 90 -14.26 6.72 24.59
C LYS A 90 -13.86 5.48 25.40
N PHE A 91 -12.89 5.62 26.31
CA PHE A 91 -12.39 4.54 27.16
C PHE A 91 -12.90 4.63 28.61
N THR A 92 -13.59 5.72 28.95
CA THR A 92 -14.15 5.94 30.30
C THR A 92 -15.67 5.80 30.33
N GLU A 93 -16.33 5.69 29.18
CA GLU A 93 -17.79 5.57 29.09
C GLU A 93 -18.26 4.23 29.66
N VAL A 94 -19.16 4.29 30.65
CA VAL A 94 -19.65 3.15 31.42
C VAL A 94 -20.58 2.30 30.55
N GLY A 95 -20.07 1.18 30.03
CA GLY A 95 -20.81 0.21 29.22
C GLY A 95 -20.20 -1.20 29.32
N TYR A 96 -21.02 -2.24 29.07
CA TYR A 96 -20.78 -3.64 29.44
C TYR A 96 -19.54 -4.31 28.81
N VAL A 97 -18.96 -3.72 27.75
CA VAL A 97 -17.61 -4.02 27.27
C VAL A 97 -17.07 -2.72 26.68
N GLY A 98 -16.26 -1.97 27.43
CA GLY A 98 -15.63 -0.74 26.93
C GLY A 98 -14.77 -1.02 25.69
N ARG A 99 -14.53 0.00 24.85
CA ARG A 99 -13.50 -0.12 23.81
C ARG A 99 -12.16 -0.43 24.48
N ASP A 100 -11.44 -1.38 23.94
CA ASP A 100 -10.11 -1.75 24.42
C ASP A 100 -9.09 -0.64 24.11
N VAL A 101 -8.30 -0.23 25.10
CA VAL A 101 -7.20 0.75 24.91
C VAL A 101 -6.17 0.26 23.90
N GLU A 102 -6.00 -1.05 23.73
CA GLU A 102 -5.13 -1.63 22.71
C GLU A 102 -5.60 -1.33 21.28
N SER A 103 -6.89 -1.00 21.09
CA SER A 103 -7.40 -0.58 19.78
C SER A 103 -6.66 0.64 19.22
N MET A 104 -6.14 1.53 20.09
CA MET A 104 -5.35 2.68 19.64
C MET A 104 -4.08 2.27 18.90
N ILE A 105 -3.44 1.19 19.35
CA ILE A 105 -2.22 0.67 18.75
C ILE A 105 -2.55 -0.14 17.49
N ARG A 106 -3.65 -0.90 17.49
CA ARG A 106 -4.15 -1.61 16.30
C ARG A 106 -4.47 -0.66 15.16
N ASP A 107 -5.25 0.39 15.44
CA ASP A 107 -5.57 1.43 14.44
C ASP A 107 -4.30 2.08 13.89
N LEU A 108 -3.33 2.42 14.76
CA LEU A 108 -2.05 3.01 14.32
C LEU A 108 -1.24 2.07 13.42
N ALA A 109 -1.22 0.77 13.74
CA ALA A 109 -0.55 -0.24 12.93
C ALA A 109 -1.22 -0.41 11.56
N ASP A 110 -2.55 -0.44 11.50
CA ASP A 110 -3.31 -0.53 10.25
C ASP A 110 -3.06 0.69 9.35
N PHE A 111 -3.00 1.90 9.93
CA PHE A 111 -2.62 3.09 9.18
C PHE A 111 -1.18 3.01 8.65
N ALA A 112 -0.24 2.46 9.43
CA ALA A 112 1.14 2.27 8.98
C ALA A 112 1.25 1.27 7.82
N VAL A 113 0.56 0.14 7.91
CA VAL A 113 0.52 -0.89 6.86
C VAL A 113 -0.06 -0.31 5.57
N ASN A 114 -1.19 0.40 5.67
CA ASN A 114 -1.82 1.02 4.50
C ASN A 114 -0.93 2.10 3.87
N MET A 115 -0.26 2.91 4.68
CA MET A 115 0.69 3.92 4.20
C MET A 115 1.83 3.30 3.39
N VAL A 116 2.47 2.25 3.90
CA VAL A 116 3.55 1.53 3.19
C VAL A 116 3.03 0.80 1.97
N LYS A 117 1.84 0.20 2.05
CA LYS A 117 1.20 -0.47 0.90
C LYS A 117 0.99 0.52 -0.25
N SER A 118 0.42 1.69 0.02
CA SER A 118 0.22 2.72 -0.99
C SER A 118 1.55 3.21 -1.60
N GLU A 119 2.59 3.42 -0.79
CA GLU A 119 3.93 3.78 -1.27
C GLU A 119 4.48 2.70 -2.21
N LYS A 120 4.45 1.42 -1.79
CA LYS A 120 4.97 0.30 -2.57
C LYS A 120 4.16 0.04 -3.84
N THR A 121 2.85 0.24 -3.80
CA THR A 121 2.00 0.15 -5.00
C THR A 121 2.41 1.19 -6.04
N LEU A 122 2.68 2.44 -5.64
CA LEU A 122 3.14 3.48 -6.55
C LEU A 122 4.53 3.15 -7.13
N GLU A 123 5.45 2.61 -6.33
CA GLU A 123 6.79 2.22 -6.80
C GLU A 123 6.75 1.16 -7.91
N VAL A 124 5.81 0.21 -7.83
CA VAL A 124 5.70 -0.90 -8.79
C VAL A 124 4.72 -0.63 -9.92
N GLN A 125 4.01 0.50 -9.90
CA GLN A 125 2.93 0.79 -10.84
C GLN A 125 3.38 0.74 -12.30
N ALA A 126 4.46 1.44 -12.67
CA ALA A 126 4.96 1.45 -14.05
C ALA A 126 5.38 0.05 -14.55
N LYS A 127 5.98 -0.76 -13.66
CA LYS A 127 6.34 -2.15 -13.98
C LYS A 127 5.09 -3.03 -14.13
N ALA A 128 4.11 -2.83 -13.26
CA ALA A 128 2.85 -3.56 -13.30
C ALA A 128 2.05 -3.24 -14.58
N GLU A 129 2.02 -1.98 -15.00
CA GLU A 129 1.42 -1.54 -16.27
C GLU A 129 2.09 -2.23 -17.46
N SER A 130 3.41 -2.19 -17.58
CA SER A 130 4.14 -2.87 -18.66
C SER A 130 3.88 -4.40 -18.68
N LEU A 131 3.85 -5.04 -17.51
CA LEU A 131 3.57 -6.48 -17.42
C LEU A 131 2.10 -6.81 -17.74
N ALA A 132 1.18 -5.92 -17.42
CA ALA A 132 -0.23 -6.07 -17.78
C ALA A 132 -0.40 -5.94 -19.30
N GLU A 133 0.24 -4.95 -19.92
CA GLU A 133 0.27 -4.80 -21.39
C GLU A 133 0.83 -6.05 -22.08
N GLU A 134 1.95 -6.58 -21.59
CA GLU A 134 2.54 -7.81 -22.14
C GLU A 134 1.59 -9.00 -22.03
N LYS A 135 0.91 -9.17 -20.90
CA LYS A 135 -0.10 -10.22 -20.73
C LYS A 135 -1.29 -10.05 -21.68
N ILE A 136 -1.76 -8.83 -21.90
CA ILE A 136 -2.81 -8.53 -22.88
C ILE A 136 -2.34 -8.90 -24.28
N LEU A 137 -1.10 -8.54 -24.64
CA LEU A 137 -0.51 -8.89 -25.93
C LEU A 137 -0.37 -10.40 -26.11
N ASP A 138 -0.02 -11.16 -25.07
CA ASP A 138 0.09 -12.62 -25.15
C ASP A 138 -1.27 -13.30 -25.37
N ILE A 139 -2.36 -12.70 -24.87
CA ILE A 139 -3.72 -13.17 -25.12
C ILE A 139 -4.15 -12.86 -26.56
N LEU A 140 -3.82 -11.65 -27.06
CA LEU A 140 -4.19 -11.21 -28.40
C LEU A 140 -3.36 -11.91 -29.50
N ILE A 141 -2.07 -12.11 -29.24
CA ILE A 141 -1.09 -12.70 -30.15
C ILE A 141 -0.28 -13.71 -29.34
N PRO A 142 -0.73 -14.97 -29.27
CA PRO A 142 0.02 -16.00 -28.57
C PRO A 142 1.40 -16.18 -29.22
N PRO A 143 2.46 -16.36 -28.40
CA PRO A 143 3.78 -16.65 -28.92
C PRO A 143 3.75 -17.98 -29.68
N VAL A 144 4.54 -18.08 -30.76
CA VAL A 144 4.68 -19.33 -31.53
C VAL A 144 5.43 -20.35 -30.68
N THR A 145 4.73 -21.16 -29.89
CA THR A 145 5.33 -22.25 -29.12
C THR A 145 5.29 -23.53 -29.93
N ARG A 146 6.46 -24.08 -30.27
CA ARG A 146 6.55 -25.38 -30.96
C ARG A 146 6.85 -26.51 -29.97
N PRO A 147 6.20 -27.68 -30.08
CA PRO A 147 6.59 -28.86 -29.33
C PRO A 147 7.96 -29.37 -29.80
N ALA A 148 8.80 -29.78 -28.86
CA ALA A 148 10.22 -30.11 -29.06
C ALA A 148 10.51 -31.35 -29.97
N GLN A 149 9.51 -31.91 -30.64
CA GLN A 149 9.60 -33.22 -31.30
C GLN A 149 9.69 -33.19 -32.84
N GLN A 150 9.72 -32.03 -33.50
CA GLN A 150 9.88 -31.95 -34.96
C GLN A 150 10.92 -30.87 -35.32
N GLN A 151 12.14 -31.31 -35.67
CA GLN A 151 13.20 -30.43 -36.17
C GLN A 151 13.77 -31.00 -37.48
N THR A 152 13.11 -30.68 -38.61
CA THR A 152 13.68 -30.84 -39.95
C THR A 152 14.26 -29.48 -40.41
N GLN A 153 15.31 -29.46 -41.26
CA GLN A 153 15.98 -28.20 -41.66
C GLN A 153 15.06 -27.21 -42.40
N GLU A 154 14.05 -27.69 -43.13
CA GLU A 154 13.02 -26.86 -43.78
C GLU A 154 12.06 -26.23 -42.76
N ASP A 155 11.69 -26.96 -41.71
CA ASP A 155 10.82 -26.46 -40.64
C ASP A 155 11.44 -25.31 -39.84
N VAL A 156 12.79 -25.25 -39.79
CA VAL A 156 13.56 -24.20 -39.10
C VAL A 156 13.59 -22.89 -39.89
N ALA A 157 13.52 -22.94 -41.22
CA ALA A 157 13.45 -21.72 -42.05
C ALA A 157 12.05 -21.09 -41.98
N VAL A 158 11.01 -21.91 -42.06
CA VAL A 158 9.61 -21.49 -41.90
C VAL A 158 9.35 -20.92 -40.49
N SER A 159 10.01 -21.48 -39.46
CA SER A 159 9.91 -20.99 -38.08
C SER A 159 10.38 -19.56 -37.88
N LYS A 160 11.55 -19.25 -38.45
CA LYS A 160 12.15 -17.94 -38.29
C LYS A 160 11.30 -16.86 -38.96
N GLN A 161 10.61 -17.22 -40.03
CA GLN A 161 9.72 -16.32 -40.76
C GLN A 161 8.42 -16.08 -40.00
N GLU A 162 7.79 -17.13 -39.46
CA GLU A 162 6.60 -17.02 -38.59
C GLU A 162 6.88 -16.24 -37.30
N GLU A 163 8.02 -16.48 -36.66
CA GLU A 163 8.45 -15.75 -35.46
C GLU A 163 8.66 -14.27 -35.75
N TYR A 164 9.26 -13.94 -36.91
CA TYR A 164 9.47 -12.55 -37.32
C TYR A 164 8.14 -11.82 -37.60
N GLU A 165 7.19 -12.47 -38.28
CA GLU A 165 5.86 -11.91 -38.53
C GLU A 165 5.06 -11.73 -37.25
N ASN A 166 5.16 -12.68 -36.32
CA ASN A 166 4.53 -12.58 -35.00
C ASN A 166 5.09 -11.38 -34.21
N GLN A 167 6.42 -11.22 -34.15
CA GLN A 167 7.06 -10.08 -33.50
C GLN A 167 6.63 -8.74 -34.09
N LYS A 168 6.58 -8.64 -35.42
CA LYS A 168 6.13 -7.42 -36.12
C LYS A 168 4.66 -7.09 -35.81
N THR A 169 3.80 -8.11 -35.77
CA THR A 169 2.38 -7.96 -35.43
C THR A 169 2.21 -7.54 -33.96
N ARG A 170 3.03 -8.07 -33.06
CA ARG A 170 3.05 -7.73 -31.63
C ARG A 170 3.44 -6.27 -31.38
N GLU A 171 4.47 -5.78 -32.06
CA GLU A 171 4.88 -4.36 -31.98
C GLU A 171 3.80 -3.41 -32.51
N TRP A 172 3.13 -3.79 -33.59
CA TRP A 172 2.03 -3.00 -34.15
C TRP A 172 0.84 -2.94 -33.20
N MET A 173 0.43 -4.07 -32.61
CA MET A 173 -0.64 -4.11 -31.60
C MET A 173 -0.27 -3.34 -30.34
N LYS A 174 0.99 -3.42 -29.88
CA LYS A 174 1.46 -2.64 -28.74
C LYS A 174 1.25 -1.14 -28.94
N LYS A 175 1.58 -0.63 -30.13
CA LYS A 175 1.34 0.79 -30.47
C LYS A 175 -0.13 1.16 -30.46
N LYS A 176 -1.03 0.25 -30.84
CA LYS A 176 -2.48 0.48 -30.80
C LYS A 176 -3.04 0.44 -29.38
N LEU A 177 -2.54 -0.45 -28.55
CA LEU A 177 -2.91 -0.55 -27.13
C LEU A 177 -2.51 0.73 -26.38
N ILE A 178 -1.29 1.23 -26.59
CA ILE A 178 -0.82 2.49 -26.00
C ILE A 178 -1.67 3.70 -26.46
N LYS A 179 -2.23 3.65 -27.67
CA LYS A 179 -3.11 4.70 -28.21
C LYS A 179 -4.56 4.59 -27.70
N GLY A 180 -4.92 3.55 -26.95
CA GLY A 180 -6.29 3.31 -26.48
C GLY A 180 -7.26 2.87 -27.58
N GLU A 181 -6.77 2.48 -28.77
CA GLU A 181 -7.63 2.08 -29.90
C GLU A 181 -8.32 0.72 -29.68
N LEU A 182 -7.96 -0.01 -28.62
CA LEU A 182 -8.39 -1.37 -28.34
C LEU A 182 -9.15 -1.51 -27.01
N ASP A 183 -9.41 -0.39 -26.32
CA ASP A 183 -9.98 -0.39 -24.96
C ASP A 183 -11.43 -0.92 -24.92
N ASP A 184 -12.18 -0.78 -26.01
CA ASP A 184 -13.57 -1.25 -26.13
C ASP A 184 -13.67 -2.76 -26.47
N LYS A 185 -12.54 -3.45 -26.68
CA LYS A 185 -12.56 -4.86 -27.11
C LYS A 185 -12.51 -5.80 -25.92
N MET A 186 -13.46 -6.73 -25.90
CA MET A 186 -13.51 -7.74 -24.86
C MET A 186 -12.40 -8.78 -25.01
N ILE A 187 -11.70 -9.07 -23.91
CA ILE A 187 -10.71 -10.15 -23.83
C ILE A 187 -11.07 -11.15 -22.73
N GLU A 188 -10.76 -12.43 -22.97
CA GLU A 188 -10.86 -13.46 -21.95
C GLU A 188 -9.48 -13.72 -21.35
N PHE A 189 -9.36 -13.61 -20.03
CA PHE A 189 -8.14 -14.01 -19.33
C PHE A 189 -8.43 -14.76 -18.05
N ASP A 190 -7.46 -15.58 -17.66
CA ASP A 190 -7.49 -16.31 -16.41
C ASP A 190 -7.05 -15.39 -15.27
N THR A 191 -7.99 -14.94 -14.46
CA THR A 191 -7.68 -14.29 -13.18
C THR A 191 -7.57 -15.35 -12.08
N THR A 192 -6.58 -15.18 -11.20
CA THR A 192 -6.54 -15.89 -9.93
C THR A 192 -7.35 -15.09 -8.92
N ASP A 193 -8.68 -15.13 -9.03
CA ASP A 193 -9.52 -14.57 -7.99
C ASP A 193 -9.16 -15.22 -6.65
N ALA A 194 -8.76 -14.39 -5.68
CA ALA A 194 -8.74 -14.80 -4.29
C ALA A 194 -10.20 -15.07 -3.91
N ALA A 195 -10.55 -16.35 -3.79
CA ALA A 195 -11.83 -16.86 -3.34
C ALA A 195 -13.03 -16.08 -3.89
N THR A 196 -13.54 -16.52 -5.05
CA THR A 196 -14.99 -16.43 -5.24
C THR A 196 -15.61 -17.01 -3.98
N ASN A 197 -16.32 -16.20 -3.21
CA ASN A 197 -17.20 -16.63 -2.13
C ASN A 197 -17.99 -17.84 -2.64
N ILE A 198 -17.54 -19.05 -2.30
CA ILE A 198 -18.37 -20.23 -2.44
C ILE A 198 -19.49 -19.96 -1.46
N GLY A 199 -20.70 -19.80 -1.99
CA GLY A 199 -21.91 -19.53 -1.23
C GLY A 199 -22.21 -20.66 -0.25
N MET A 200 -21.49 -20.68 0.86
CA MET A 200 -21.90 -21.34 2.09
C MET A 200 -22.24 -20.23 3.06
N GLN A 201 -23.42 -19.65 2.86
CA GLN A 201 -24.15 -18.95 3.90
C GLN A 201 -24.46 -20.01 4.97
N ILE A 202 -23.50 -20.25 5.87
CA ILE A 202 -23.70 -21.12 7.03
C ILE A 202 -24.71 -20.37 7.90
N LEU A 203 -25.97 -20.76 7.73
CA LEU A 203 -27.08 -20.45 8.60
C LEU A 203 -26.82 -21.14 9.96
N GLY A 204 -25.94 -20.53 10.75
CA GLY A 204 -25.72 -20.84 12.16
C GLY A 204 -26.24 -19.68 13.00
N PRO A 205 -27.03 -19.92 14.06
CA PRO A 205 -27.58 -18.84 14.86
C PRO A 205 -26.46 -18.29 15.77
N PHE A 206 -26.32 -16.96 15.78
CA PHE A 206 -25.50 -16.16 16.70
C PHE A 206 -23.96 -16.12 16.50
N GLY A 207 -23.47 -14.93 16.09
CA GLY A 207 -22.41 -14.24 16.87
C GLY A 207 -20.94 -14.41 16.49
N MET A 208 -20.57 -14.77 15.25
CA MET A 208 -19.16 -14.97 14.86
C MET A 208 -18.75 -14.33 13.52
N ASP A 209 -19.09 -13.06 13.33
CA ASP A 209 -18.75 -12.32 12.09
C ASP A 209 -17.24 -12.07 11.91
N ASP A 210 -16.44 -12.05 13.00
CA ASP A 210 -15.02 -11.65 12.94
C ASP A 210 -14.03 -12.83 12.79
N MET A 211 -14.44 -14.07 13.09
CA MET A 211 -13.62 -15.28 12.87
C MET A 211 -13.83 -15.92 11.49
N GLY A 212 -14.98 -15.67 10.84
CA GLY A 212 -15.28 -16.22 9.51
C GLY A 212 -14.40 -15.61 8.40
N ILE A 213 -13.97 -14.37 8.56
CA ILE A 213 -13.13 -13.65 7.58
C ILE A 213 -11.70 -14.21 7.58
N ASN A 214 -11.12 -14.43 8.77
CA ASN A 214 -9.75 -14.94 8.92
C ASN A 214 -9.60 -16.42 8.50
N PHE A 215 -10.62 -17.27 8.74
CA PHE A 215 -10.56 -18.68 8.32
C PHE A 215 -10.67 -18.83 6.79
N ASN A 216 -11.47 -17.99 6.13
CA ASN A 216 -11.58 -17.97 4.67
C ASN A 216 -10.29 -17.52 3.99
N GLU A 217 -9.55 -16.58 4.60
CA GLU A 217 -8.27 -16.10 4.06
C GLU A 217 -7.16 -17.15 4.19
N ILE A 218 -7.12 -17.87 5.32
CA ILE A 218 -6.21 -19.00 5.54
C ILE A 218 -6.53 -20.17 4.61
N MET A 219 -7.81 -20.54 4.47
CA MET A 219 -8.25 -21.63 3.59
C MET A 219 -8.04 -21.30 2.11
N GLY A 220 -8.18 -20.03 1.73
CA GLY A 220 -7.90 -19.52 0.38
C GLY A 220 -6.43 -19.59 -0.03
N ASN A 221 -5.50 -19.63 0.92
CA ASN A 221 -4.06 -19.84 0.67
C ASN A 221 -3.66 -21.32 0.57
N ILE A 222 -4.48 -22.25 1.07
CA ILE A 222 -4.18 -23.70 1.08
C ILE A 222 -4.77 -24.42 -0.14
N MET A 223 -5.86 -23.93 -0.72
CA MET A 223 -6.42 -24.50 -1.95
C MET A 223 -5.75 -23.93 -3.22
N PRO A 224 -5.48 -24.77 -4.24
CA PRO A 224 -5.00 -24.29 -5.53
C PRO A 224 -6.06 -23.38 -6.18
N LYS A 225 -5.65 -22.15 -6.50
CA LYS A 225 -6.53 -21.14 -7.11
C LYS A 225 -7.04 -21.66 -8.46
N LYS A 226 -8.33 -21.99 -8.53
CA LYS A 226 -8.98 -22.36 -9.80
C LYS A 226 -9.01 -21.12 -10.70
N LYS A 227 -8.37 -21.23 -11.87
CA LYS A 227 -8.42 -20.19 -12.91
C LYS A 227 -9.87 -20.07 -13.38
N LYS A 228 -10.41 -18.85 -13.36
CA LYS A 228 -11.75 -18.57 -13.88
C LYS A 228 -11.61 -17.57 -15.02
N LYS A 229 -12.22 -17.89 -16.15
CA LYS A 229 -12.28 -17.00 -17.31
C LYS A 229 -13.14 -15.80 -16.98
N LYS A 230 -12.56 -14.60 -17.03
CA LYS A 230 -13.29 -13.35 -16.87
C LYS A 230 -13.32 -12.64 -18.23
N LYS A 231 -14.51 -12.21 -18.66
CA LYS A 231 -14.72 -11.31 -19.80
C LYS A 231 -14.73 -9.89 -19.26
N THR A 232 -13.87 -9.03 -19.78
CA THR A 232 -13.90 -7.57 -19.56
C THR A 232 -13.75 -6.93 -20.92
#